data_AF-A0A954P518-F1
#
_entry.id   AF-A0A954P518-F1
#
_cell.length_a   1.000
_cell.length_b   1.000
_cell.length_c   1.000
_cell.angle_alpha   90.00
_cell.angle_beta   90.00
_cell.angle_gamma   90.00
#
_symmetry.space_group_name_H-M   'P 1'
#
loop_
_entity.id
_entity.type
_entity.pdbx_description
1 polymer ?
#
loop_
_entity_poly.entity_id
_entity_poly.type
_entity_poly.pdbx_seq_one_letter_code
_entity_poly.pdbx_strand_id
1 'polypeptide(L)'
;MVRSPAQAGNPSGHGPRGLQEALRYAQMGWCIIPIGKGTKMPAQALRRWKMYQNRRPSAETLRKWFAEEHGIAVMAGPVSGGLVCRDFDEMPAYDRWAASHPDLAESLPTVVTSRGRHVYFRGDAETDSIKPGGTLVKFPDGELRLRGCYTLLPPSLHPDGHPYRWLIPPGGELPMVNIREAGFLESSPVVTERTETTEITEITDENRRALRQWGDSLTDAPKTALSIEEAIQSSLPSGKGQRHRQVFELARALKAVPHIADATAKALEPHVREWHRRGRELQVIDTEPFDETMIDFVKAWGRVKFPKGEEPMNAILERALAGDLPEAAQKFDSEGCRKLVALCRELQRATGDEPFFLSVRTAGRLLETTPASASRWFSLLQFHEVLKEIEKGSQTTKRATRFRYIAGDA
;
A
#
# COMPACT_ATOMS: atom_id res chain seq x y z
N MET A 1 58.89 22.46 3.87
CA MET A 1 58.58 21.23 4.64
C MET A 1 57.42 21.53 5.58
N VAL A 2 56.19 21.25 5.16
CA VAL A 2 54.98 21.36 5.99
C VAL A 2 54.52 19.94 6.24
N ARG A 3 54.55 19.50 7.51
CA ARG A 3 54.12 18.17 7.92
C ARG A 3 52.60 18.13 8.01
N SER A 4 51.98 17.21 7.27
CA SER A 4 50.56 16.88 7.36
C SER A 4 50.15 16.47 8.78
N PRO A 5 48.97 16.89 9.28
CA PRO A 5 48.42 16.33 10.50
C PRO A 5 47.86 14.92 10.22
N ALA A 6 48.19 14.02 11.13
CA ALA A 6 47.82 12.62 11.12
C ALA A 6 46.30 12.40 11.04
N GLN A 7 45.92 11.40 10.23
CA GLN A 7 44.58 10.83 10.18
C GLN A 7 44.19 10.31 11.57
N ALA A 8 43.19 10.93 12.19
CA ALA A 8 42.59 10.42 13.41
C ALA A 8 41.83 9.13 13.10
N GLY A 9 42.26 8.05 13.76
CA GLY A 9 41.72 6.72 13.63
C GLY A 9 40.22 6.62 13.92
N ASN A 10 39.61 5.67 13.23
CA ASN A 10 38.21 5.28 13.28
C ASN A 10 37.83 4.75 14.68
N PRO A 11 36.88 5.34 15.43
CA PRO A 11 36.46 4.77 16.70
C PRO A 11 35.33 3.76 16.48
N SER A 12 35.71 2.49 16.35
CA SER A 12 34.85 1.34 16.62
C SER A 12 34.61 1.20 18.12
N GLY A 13 33.39 1.47 18.60
CA GLY A 13 32.99 1.12 19.97
C GLY A 13 31.71 1.80 20.45
N HIS A 14 30.57 1.11 20.45
CA HIS A 14 29.34 1.61 21.09
C HIS A 14 29.05 0.89 22.43
N GLY A 15 30.00 0.94 23.36
CA GLY A 15 29.83 0.46 24.74
C GLY A 15 29.37 1.52 25.78
N PRO A 16 29.78 2.80 25.70
CA PRO A 16 29.29 3.86 26.62
C PRO A 16 28.31 4.85 25.97
N ARG A 17 28.44 5.12 24.66
CA ARG A 17 27.66 6.13 23.94
C ARG A 17 26.21 5.71 23.70
N GLY A 18 25.96 4.42 23.47
CA GLY A 18 24.62 3.88 23.26
C GLY A 18 23.71 4.05 24.48
N LEU A 19 24.23 3.80 25.69
CA LEU A 19 23.48 4.00 26.93
C LEU A 19 23.14 5.48 27.18
N GLN A 20 24.09 6.39 26.94
CA GLN A 20 23.85 7.82 27.12
C GLN A 20 22.71 8.32 26.21
N GLU A 21 22.72 7.93 24.94
CA GLU A 21 21.65 8.29 24.00
C GLU A 21 20.33 7.62 24.34
N ALA A 22 20.33 6.34 24.75
CA ALA A 22 19.12 5.65 25.18
C ALA A 22 18.45 6.34 26.38
N LEU A 23 19.24 6.79 27.36
CA LEU A 23 18.74 7.54 28.52
C LEU A 23 18.25 8.94 28.10
N ARG A 24 18.94 9.62 27.18
CA ARG A 24 18.53 10.93 26.66
C ARG A 24 17.17 10.85 25.96
N TYR A 25 16.98 9.87 25.07
CA TYR A 25 15.68 9.68 24.44
C TYR A 25 14.58 9.28 25.44
N ALA A 26 14.91 8.47 26.46
CA ALA A 26 13.96 8.14 27.51
C ALA A 26 13.51 9.37 28.31
N GLN A 27 14.42 10.34 28.55
CA GLN A 27 14.11 11.63 29.18
C GLN A 27 13.20 12.51 28.31
N MET A 28 13.26 12.37 26.98
CA MET A 28 12.31 12.99 26.04
C MET A 28 10.92 12.34 26.08
N GLY A 29 10.70 11.34 26.95
CA GLY A 29 9.47 10.59 27.03
C GLY A 29 9.34 9.52 25.94
N TRP A 30 10.43 9.11 25.28
CA TRP A 30 10.38 8.05 24.29
C TRP A 30 10.60 6.68 24.91
N CYS A 31 9.87 5.68 24.42
CA CYS A 31 10.02 4.30 24.83
C CYS A 31 11.10 3.61 24.00
N ILE A 32 12.28 3.45 24.62
CA ILE A 32 13.47 2.91 23.95
C ILE A 32 13.59 1.40 24.14
N ILE A 33 13.99 0.71 23.06
CA ILE A 33 14.30 -0.71 23.06
C ILE A 33 15.67 -0.99 22.42
N PRO A 34 16.41 -2.02 22.89
CA PRO A 34 17.67 -2.45 22.30
C PRO A 34 17.41 -3.29 21.05
N ILE A 35 18.22 -3.04 20.02
CA ILE A 35 18.25 -3.78 18.75
C ILE A 35 19.55 -4.59 18.71
N GLY A 36 19.47 -5.84 18.24
CA GLY A 36 20.65 -6.69 18.04
C GLY A 36 21.67 -5.98 17.14
N LYS A 37 22.96 -6.04 17.49
CA LYS A 37 24.03 -5.34 16.78
C LYS A 37 24.03 -5.68 15.28
N GLY A 38 24.04 -4.65 14.42
CA GLY A 38 24.02 -4.83 12.96
C GLY A 38 22.75 -5.50 12.43
N THR A 39 21.66 -5.53 13.22
CA THR A 39 20.37 -6.07 12.80
C THR A 39 19.30 -4.98 12.85
N LYS A 40 18.10 -5.30 12.37
CA LYS A 40 16.89 -4.50 12.62
C LYS A 40 15.94 -5.18 13.61
N MET A 41 16.39 -6.22 14.30
CA MET A 41 15.57 -7.07 15.16
C MET A 41 15.81 -6.73 16.64
N PRO A 42 14.77 -6.79 17.50
CA PRO A 42 14.96 -6.61 18.93
C PRO A 42 16.04 -7.56 19.49
N ALA A 43 16.89 -7.04 20.37
CA ALA A 43 17.95 -7.83 20.98
C ALA A 43 17.37 -9.04 21.75
N GLN A 44 18.12 -10.15 21.84
CA GLN A 44 17.67 -11.34 22.59
C GLN A 44 17.39 -11.06 24.06
N ALA A 45 18.07 -10.07 24.65
CA ALA A 45 17.80 -9.54 25.99
C ALA A 45 16.34 -9.06 26.16
N LEU A 46 15.67 -8.74 25.05
CA LEU A 46 14.28 -8.30 24.96
C LEU A 46 13.32 -9.49 24.72
N ARG A 47 13.33 -10.50 25.60
CA ARG A 47 12.53 -11.75 25.49
C ARG A 47 11.04 -11.53 25.17
N ARG A 48 10.46 -10.38 25.54
CA ARG A 48 9.05 -10.00 25.30
C ARG A 48 8.89 -8.56 24.80
N TRP A 49 9.54 -8.19 23.70
CA TRP A 49 9.50 -6.81 23.17
C TRP A 49 8.09 -6.20 23.02
N LYS A 50 7.08 -7.01 22.69
CA LYS A 50 5.68 -6.54 22.52
C LYS A 50 5.10 -5.83 23.75
N MET A 51 5.57 -6.14 24.97
CA MET A 51 5.10 -5.44 26.17
C MET A 51 5.45 -3.94 26.15
N TYR A 52 6.55 -3.58 25.49
CA TYR A 52 7.02 -2.20 25.38
C TYR A 52 6.23 -1.38 24.35
N GLN A 53 5.25 -1.98 23.68
CA GLN A 53 4.24 -1.22 22.93
C GLN A 53 3.31 -0.41 23.84
N ASN A 54 3.19 -0.79 25.12
CA ASN A 54 2.26 -0.17 26.08
C ASN A 54 2.93 0.31 27.38
N ARG A 55 4.22 0.02 27.60
CA ARG A 55 4.92 0.35 28.85
C ARG A 55 6.37 0.74 28.57
N ARG A 56 6.84 1.85 29.14
CA ARG A 56 8.26 2.25 29.06
C ARG A 56 9.14 1.39 29.98
N PRO A 57 10.38 1.06 29.58
CA PRO A 57 11.36 0.48 30.49
C PRO A 57 11.79 1.50 31.56
N SER A 58 12.27 1.01 32.71
CA SER A 58 12.90 1.88 33.70
C SER A 58 14.33 2.25 33.26
N ALA A 59 14.89 3.32 33.82
CA ALA A 59 16.28 3.68 33.59
C ALA A 59 17.25 2.56 34.02
N GLU A 60 16.92 1.78 35.05
CA GLU A 60 17.71 0.60 35.44
C GLU A 60 17.66 -0.49 34.37
N THR A 61 16.49 -0.76 33.78
CA THR A 61 16.35 -1.69 32.66
C THR A 61 17.17 -1.24 31.44
N LEU A 62 17.14 0.05 31.11
CA LEU A 62 17.97 0.61 30.03
C LEU A 62 19.46 0.42 30.31
N ARG A 63 19.93 0.68 31.54
CA ARG A 63 21.32 0.43 31.95
C ARG A 63 21.73 -1.03 31.79
N LYS A 64 20.83 -1.97 32.10
CA LYS A 64 21.09 -3.41 31.91
C LYS A 64 21.18 -3.79 30.43
N TRP A 65 20.25 -3.31 29.61
CA TRP A 65 20.27 -3.63 28.18
C TRP A 65 21.50 -3.06 27.49
N PHE A 66 21.78 -1.78 27.69
CA PHE A 66 22.88 -1.09 27.02
C PHE A 66 24.21 -1.21 27.79
N ALA A 67 24.34 -2.21 28.68
CA ALA A 67 25.64 -2.65 29.19
C ALA A 67 26.45 -3.37 28.10
N GLU A 68 25.75 -3.97 27.12
CA GLU A 68 26.30 -4.54 25.90
C GLU A 68 26.07 -3.61 24.70
N GLU A 69 26.83 -3.82 23.63
CA GLU A 69 26.71 -3.02 22.41
C GLU A 69 25.43 -3.38 21.62
N HIS A 70 24.45 -2.49 21.66
CA HIS A 70 23.18 -2.62 20.94
C HIS A 70 22.86 -1.38 20.10
N GLY A 71 22.08 -1.61 19.04
CA GLY A 71 21.35 -0.54 18.38
C GLY A 71 20.21 -0.02 19.29
N ILE A 72 19.74 1.17 19.00
CA ILE A 72 18.66 1.86 19.69
C ILE A 72 17.47 1.97 18.73
N ALA A 73 16.29 1.56 19.17
CA ALA A 73 15.05 1.90 18.49
C ALA A 73 14.05 2.53 19.45
N VAL A 74 13.14 3.34 18.90
CA VAL A 74 12.02 3.91 19.62
C VAL A 74 10.73 3.22 19.20
N MET A 75 9.88 2.91 20.18
CA MET A 75 8.51 2.47 19.95
C MET A 75 7.63 3.68 19.61
N ALA A 76 6.92 3.65 18.49
CA ALA A 76 6.00 4.70 18.09
C ALA A 76 4.62 4.56 18.77
N GLY A 77 3.85 5.66 18.77
CA GLY A 77 2.52 5.79 19.35
C GLY A 77 2.49 6.33 20.78
N PRO A 78 1.38 6.11 21.53
CA PRO A 78 1.16 6.75 22.83
C PRO A 78 2.21 6.44 23.88
N VAL A 79 2.83 5.25 23.81
CA VAL A 79 3.92 4.89 24.72
C VAL A 79 5.12 5.85 24.60
N SER A 80 5.25 6.58 23.51
CA SER A 80 6.25 7.63 23.28
C SER A 80 5.62 9.01 23.08
N GLY A 81 4.47 9.28 23.71
CA GLY A 81 3.81 10.59 23.63
C GLY A 81 3.08 10.85 22.31
N GLY A 82 2.70 9.80 21.57
CA GLY A 82 2.06 9.96 20.26
C GLY A 82 3.06 10.11 19.11
N LEU A 83 4.30 9.66 19.30
CA LEU A 83 5.35 9.70 18.29
C LEU A 83 4.93 8.94 17.02
N VAL A 84 5.17 9.56 15.87
CA VAL A 84 4.97 8.99 14.54
C VAL A 84 6.26 9.15 13.75
N CYS A 85 6.51 8.22 12.83
CA CYS A 85 7.65 8.28 11.92
C CYS A 85 7.18 8.05 10.48
N ARG A 86 7.40 9.03 9.60
CA ARG A 86 7.36 8.83 8.15
C ARG A 86 8.74 8.34 7.70
N ASP A 87 8.80 7.09 7.28
CA ASP A 87 9.98 6.42 6.74
C ASP A 87 9.93 6.52 5.21
N PHE A 88 10.74 7.41 4.62
CA PHE A 88 10.93 7.51 3.18
C PHE A 88 12.07 6.55 2.77
N ASP A 89 11.74 5.56 1.94
CA ASP A 89 12.67 4.56 1.44
C ASP A 89 13.47 5.04 0.21
N GLU A 90 13.08 6.18 -0.37
CA GLU A 90 13.69 6.78 -1.55
C GLU A 90 13.93 8.28 -1.36
N MET A 91 15.17 8.75 -1.56
CA MET A 91 15.52 10.17 -1.45
C MET A 91 14.67 11.10 -2.35
N PRO A 92 14.38 10.77 -3.63
CA PRO A 92 13.53 11.62 -4.46
C PRO A 92 12.10 11.82 -3.92
N ALA A 93 11.58 10.86 -3.14
CA ALA A 93 10.27 11.01 -2.51
C ALA A 93 10.32 12.01 -1.35
N TYR A 94 11.37 11.93 -0.53
CA TYR A 94 11.64 12.93 0.50
C TYR A 94 11.84 14.32 -0.11
N ASP A 95 12.61 14.45 -1.19
CA ASP A 95 12.88 15.75 -1.82
C ASP A 95 11.61 16.41 -2.35
N ARG A 96 10.71 15.64 -2.97
CA ARG A 96 9.39 16.14 -3.39
C ARG A 96 8.52 16.58 -2.23
N TRP A 97 8.50 15.79 -1.14
CA TRP A 97 7.75 16.15 0.06
C TRP A 97 8.32 17.43 0.72
N ALA A 98 9.65 17.52 0.82
CA ALA A 98 10.31 18.67 1.42
C ALA A 98 10.10 19.95 0.59
N ALA A 99 10.07 19.83 -0.74
CA ALA A 99 9.75 20.95 -1.62
C ALA A 99 8.29 21.42 -1.49
N SER A 100 7.35 20.51 -1.20
CA SER A 100 5.94 20.86 -1.01
C SER A 100 5.59 21.31 0.41
N HIS A 101 6.40 20.93 1.41
CA HIS A 101 6.21 21.28 2.82
C HIS A 101 7.52 21.83 3.44
N PRO A 102 8.05 22.96 2.93
CA PRO A 102 9.37 23.46 3.32
C PRO A 102 9.47 23.73 4.83
N ASP A 103 8.44 24.33 5.44
CA ASP A 103 8.44 24.65 6.89
C ASP A 103 8.51 23.39 7.76
N LEU A 104 7.84 22.31 7.35
CA LEU A 104 7.89 21.03 8.06
C LEU A 104 9.24 20.34 7.82
N ALA A 105 9.78 20.39 6.60
CA ALA A 105 11.07 19.79 6.29
C ALA A 105 12.23 20.48 7.02
N GLU A 106 12.13 21.78 7.29
CA GLU A 106 13.12 22.55 8.04
C GLU A 106 13.03 22.31 9.56
N SER A 107 11.83 22.06 10.09
CA SER A 107 11.58 21.99 11.54
C SER A 107 11.52 20.58 12.12
N LEU A 108 11.08 19.58 11.34
CA LEU A 108 10.83 18.24 11.87
C LEU A 108 12.13 17.44 12.06
N PRO A 109 12.30 16.77 13.22
CA PRO A 109 13.46 15.92 13.43
C PRO A 109 13.57 14.83 12.38
N THR A 110 14.73 14.80 11.72
CA THR A 110 14.94 14.02 10.51
C THR A 110 16.23 13.22 10.64
N VAL A 111 16.16 11.93 10.34
CA VAL A 111 17.30 11.00 10.35
C VAL A 111 17.69 10.64 8.93
N VAL A 112 18.99 10.72 8.65
CA VAL A 112 19.63 10.15 7.46
C VAL A 112 19.65 8.63 7.56
N THR A 113 19.10 7.96 6.55
CA THR A 113 19.17 6.49 6.38
C THR A 113 20.05 6.15 5.17
N SER A 114 20.22 4.86 4.86
CA SER A 114 21.01 4.44 3.69
C SER A 114 20.38 4.86 2.35
N ARG A 115 19.05 4.96 2.26
CA ARG A 115 18.33 5.21 1.00
C ARG A 115 17.47 6.48 0.99
N GLY A 116 17.06 6.97 2.15
CA GLY A 116 16.14 8.09 2.28
C GLY A 116 16.20 8.73 3.66
N ARG A 117 15.05 8.98 4.28
CA ARG A 117 14.93 9.77 5.52
C ARG A 117 13.83 9.22 6.43
N HIS A 118 14.07 9.24 7.75
CA HIS A 118 12.99 9.11 8.73
C HIS A 118 12.64 10.49 9.27
N VAL A 119 11.39 10.92 9.15
CA VAL A 119 10.86 12.18 9.67
C VAL A 119 9.96 11.90 10.86
N TYR A 120 10.24 12.52 12.00
CA TYR A 120 9.55 12.28 13.27
C TYR A 120 8.69 13.46 13.70
N PHE A 121 7.50 13.17 14.20
CA PHE A 121 6.54 14.18 14.68
C PHE A 121 5.55 13.55 15.67
N ARG A 122 4.65 14.36 16.26
CA ARG A 122 3.49 13.83 17.01
C ARG A 122 2.26 13.83 16.14
N GLY A 123 1.56 12.70 16.13
CA GLY A 123 0.29 12.57 15.42
C GLY A 123 -0.86 13.22 16.18
N ASP A 124 -1.78 13.85 15.44
CA ASP A 124 -3.02 14.43 15.93
C ASP A 124 -4.09 13.38 16.32
N ALA A 125 -5.29 13.84 16.72
CA ALA A 125 -6.40 12.95 17.09
C ALA A 125 -6.90 12.07 15.92
N GLU A 126 -6.75 12.52 14.67
CA GLU A 126 -7.05 11.71 13.48
C GLU A 126 -6.02 10.58 13.29
N THR A 127 -4.79 10.80 13.74
CA THR A 127 -3.72 9.80 13.69
C THR A 127 -4.02 8.56 14.53
N ASP A 128 -4.75 8.71 15.64
CA ASP A 128 -5.24 7.60 16.46
C ASP A 128 -6.41 6.83 15.80
N SER A 129 -7.06 7.41 14.79
CA SER A 129 -8.25 6.85 14.12
C SER A 129 -7.96 6.25 12.73
N ILE A 130 -6.70 6.23 12.26
CA ILE A 130 -6.28 5.60 10.99
C ILE A 130 -6.65 4.11 10.88
N LYS A 131 -6.92 3.40 12.00
CA LYS A 131 -7.65 2.11 12.12
C LYS A 131 -7.67 1.67 13.60
N PRO A 132 -8.71 0.93 14.06
CA PRO A 132 -8.58 0.11 15.27
C PRO A 132 -7.46 -0.93 15.04
N GLY A 133 -6.29 -0.72 15.66
CA GLY A 133 -5.10 -1.56 15.48
C GLY A 133 -4.18 -1.20 14.31
N GLY A 134 -4.33 -0.04 13.68
CA GLY A 134 -3.43 0.43 12.60
C GLY A 134 -2.05 0.82 13.12
N THR A 135 -1.06 -0.05 12.94
CA THR A 135 0.32 0.18 13.41
C THR A 135 1.25 0.74 12.34
N LEU A 136 0.99 0.40 11.07
CA LEU A 136 1.86 0.68 9.92
C LEU A 136 1.01 0.93 8.66
N VAL A 137 1.24 2.06 7.98
CA VAL A 137 0.71 2.30 6.63
C VAL A 137 1.87 2.18 5.65
N LYS A 138 1.68 1.44 4.55
CA LYS A 138 2.71 1.23 3.54
C LYS A 138 2.36 2.00 2.27
N PHE A 139 3.38 2.61 1.69
CA PHE A 139 3.35 3.36 0.44
C PHE A 139 4.43 2.79 -0.50
N PRO A 140 4.37 3.09 -1.81
CA PRO A 140 5.43 2.70 -2.74
C PRO A 140 6.81 3.29 -2.35
N ASP A 141 6.81 4.48 -1.77
CA ASP A 141 7.99 5.25 -1.37
C ASP A 141 8.38 5.11 0.12
N GLY A 142 7.76 4.17 0.85
CA GLY A 142 8.15 3.80 2.21
C GLY A 142 6.98 3.53 3.15
N GLU A 143 7.09 3.92 4.43
CA GLU A 143 6.11 3.58 5.46
C GLU A 143 5.74 4.78 6.35
N LEU A 144 4.53 4.77 6.92
CA LEU A 144 4.13 5.62 8.05
C LEU A 144 3.94 4.71 9.27
N ARG A 145 4.82 4.90 10.27
CA ARG A 145 4.93 4.07 11.47
C ARG A 145 4.24 4.76 12.63
N LEU A 146 3.21 4.09 13.16
CA LEU A 146 2.30 4.56 14.20
C LEU A 146 2.46 3.67 15.44
N ARG A 147 1.39 3.54 16.24
CA ARG A 147 1.36 2.71 17.45
C ARG A 147 1.90 1.30 17.21
N GLY A 148 2.78 0.82 18.08
CA GLY A 148 3.21 -0.58 18.08
C GLY A 148 4.30 -0.92 17.06
N CYS A 149 4.65 0.02 16.17
CA CYS A 149 5.86 -0.04 15.36
C CYS A 149 7.07 0.49 16.13
N TYR A 150 8.27 0.15 15.65
CA TYR A 150 9.50 0.78 16.11
C TYR A 150 10.33 1.28 14.93
N THR A 151 11.18 2.26 15.21
CA THR A 151 12.12 2.82 14.23
C THR A 151 13.50 2.94 14.87
N LEU A 152 14.55 2.57 14.12
CA LEU A 152 15.93 2.73 14.58
C LEU A 152 16.27 4.21 14.73
N LEU A 153 16.98 4.54 15.80
CA LEU A 153 17.46 5.88 16.11
C LEU A 153 18.98 5.97 15.99
N PRO A 154 19.52 7.15 15.71
CA PRO A 154 20.95 7.43 15.90
C PRO A 154 21.38 7.11 17.34
N PRO A 155 22.56 6.49 17.55
CA PRO A 155 23.62 6.22 16.58
C PRO A 155 23.62 4.77 16.05
N SER A 156 22.46 4.13 15.92
CA SER A 156 22.38 2.73 15.43
C SER A 156 23.02 2.52 14.06
N LEU A 157 23.38 1.28 13.76
CA LEU A 157 23.86 0.86 12.45
C LEU A 157 22.80 0.03 11.72
N HIS A 158 22.63 0.30 10.43
CA HIS A 158 21.92 -0.58 9.51
C HIS A 158 22.73 -1.88 9.29
N PRO A 159 22.09 -3.01 8.92
CA PRO A 159 22.81 -4.26 8.63
C PRO A 159 23.93 -4.18 7.59
N ASP A 160 23.89 -3.21 6.67
CA ASP A 160 24.94 -2.93 5.69
C ASP A 160 26.06 -2.01 6.21
N GLY A 161 26.03 -1.66 7.50
CA GLY A 161 27.00 -0.77 8.14
C GLY A 161 26.68 0.72 8.06
N HIS A 162 25.63 1.15 7.34
CA HIS A 162 25.29 2.57 7.28
C HIS A 162 24.79 3.09 8.63
N PRO A 163 25.35 4.19 9.16
CA PRO A 163 24.91 4.75 10.42
C PRO A 163 23.64 5.59 10.25
N TYR A 164 22.66 5.39 11.13
CA TYR A 164 21.57 6.35 11.30
C TYR A 164 22.10 7.61 11.99
N ARG A 165 21.90 8.78 11.38
CA ARG A 165 22.37 10.07 11.92
C ARG A 165 21.29 11.13 11.85
N TRP A 166 21.21 12.00 12.87
CA TRP A 166 20.32 13.15 12.80
C TRP A 166 20.82 14.13 11.73
N LEU A 167 19.95 14.45 10.77
CA LEU A 167 20.05 15.64 9.93
C LEU A 167 19.53 16.84 10.73
N ILE A 168 18.34 16.68 11.32
CA ILE A 168 17.71 17.65 12.22
C ILE A 168 17.46 16.92 13.55
N PRO A 169 18.20 17.21 14.63
CA PRO A 169 17.99 16.53 15.91
C PRO A 169 16.73 17.04 16.63
N PRO A 170 16.09 16.22 17.49
CA PRO A 170 14.99 16.69 18.32
C PRO A 170 15.48 17.74 19.33
N GLY A 171 14.92 18.95 19.25
CA GLY A 171 15.26 20.10 20.10
C GLY A 171 14.38 20.28 21.34
N GLY A 172 13.41 19.39 21.58
CA GLY A 172 12.43 19.52 22.66
C GLY A 172 11.19 18.67 22.42
N GLU A 173 10.04 19.14 22.88
CA GLU A 173 8.75 18.53 22.54
C GLU A 173 8.52 18.61 21.03
N LEU A 174 8.18 17.47 20.42
CA LEU A 174 7.94 17.41 18.99
C LEU A 174 6.62 18.13 18.62
N PRO A 175 6.58 18.84 17.48
CA PRO A 175 5.36 19.50 17.04
C PRO A 175 4.26 18.48 16.73
N MET A 176 3.03 18.90 17.00
CA MET A 176 1.82 18.20 16.59
C MET A 176 1.58 18.46 15.10
N VAL A 177 1.41 17.40 14.32
CA VAL A 177 1.27 17.48 12.87
C VAL A 177 0.01 16.73 12.44
N ASN A 178 -0.84 17.41 11.66
CA ASN A 178 -1.90 16.74 10.93
C ASN A 178 -1.29 16.00 9.75
N ILE A 179 -1.42 14.67 9.76
CA ILE A 179 -0.78 13.79 8.78
C ILE A 179 -1.28 14.00 7.34
N ARG A 180 -2.52 14.47 7.16
CA ARG A 180 -3.09 14.72 5.84
C ARG A 180 -2.61 16.04 5.29
N GLU A 181 -2.66 17.08 6.12
CA GLU A 181 -2.14 18.41 5.78
C GLU A 181 -0.64 18.39 5.52
N ALA A 182 0.10 17.53 6.22
CA ALA A 182 1.52 17.32 5.98
C ALA A 182 1.83 16.43 4.76
N GLY A 183 0.81 15.98 4.01
CA GLY A 183 0.97 15.12 2.84
C GLY A 183 1.47 13.70 3.16
N PHE A 184 1.43 13.26 4.42
CA PHE A 184 1.83 11.91 4.84
C PHE A 184 0.71 10.87 4.71
N LEU A 185 -0.53 11.32 4.49
CA LEU A 185 -1.69 10.48 4.27
C LEU A 185 -2.57 11.14 3.21
N GLU A 186 -2.60 10.58 1.99
CA GLU A 186 -3.49 11.08 0.94
C GLU A 186 -4.97 10.97 1.36
N SER A 187 -5.78 11.91 0.87
CA SER A 187 -7.23 11.79 0.81
C SER A 187 -7.59 10.57 -0.06
N SER A 188 -8.05 9.51 0.61
CA SER A 188 -8.32 8.18 0.05
C SER A 188 -7.09 7.42 -0.48
N PRO A 189 -6.99 6.10 -0.18
CA PRO A 189 -5.77 5.35 -0.43
C PRO A 189 -5.60 5.08 -1.92
N VAL A 190 -4.42 5.41 -2.44
CA VAL A 190 -3.87 4.77 -3.64
C VAL A 190 -4.03 3.26 -3.50
N VAL A 191 -4.84 2.73 -4.40
CA VAL A 191 -5.11 1.33 -4.67
C VAL A 191 -3.78 0.58 -4.69
N THR A 192 -3.63 -0.43 -3.83
CA THR A 192 -2.53 -1.38 -4.03
C THR A 192 -2.86 -2.22 -5.26
N GLU A 193 -2.08 -1.96 -6.31
CA GLU A 193 -2.16 -2.41 -7.71
C GLU A 193 -2.31 -3.93 -7.89
N ARG A 194 -1.93 -4.73 -6.89
CA ARG A 194 -2.12 -6.19 -6.90
C ARG A 194 -3.58 -6.61 -6.91
N THR A 195 -4.49 -5.77 -6.43
CA THR A 195 -5.87 -6.21 -6.18
C THR A 195 -6.71 -6.23 -7.45
N GLU A 196 -6.66 -5.18 -8.27
CA GLU A 196 -7.42 -5.10 -9.54
C GLU A 196 -7.02 -6.22 -10.51
N THR A 197 -5.71 -6.48 -10.65
CA THR A 197 -5.22 -7.60 -11.47
C THR A 197 -5.70 -8.94 -10.94
N THR A 198 -5.65 -9.16 -9.62
CA THR A 198 -6.12 -10.40 -9.00
C THR A 198 -7.62 -10.60 -9.21
N GLU A 199 -8.42 -9.55 -9.01
CA GLU A 199 -9.87 -9.53 -9.19
C GLU A 199 -10.30 -9.91 -10.61
N ILE A 200 -9.69 -9.32 -11.64
CA ILE A 200 -9.99 -9.62 -13.05
C ILE A 200 -9.64 -11.07 -13.41
N THR A 201 -8.57 -11.61 -12.80
CA THR A 201 -8.13 -12.98 -13.07
C THR A 201 -8.91 -14.07 -12.32
N GLU A 202 -9.63 -13.69 -11.26
CA GLU A 202 -10.41 -14.62 -10.43
C GLU A 202 -11.84 -14.86 -10.93
N ILE A 203 -12.31 -14.04 -11.86
CA ILE A 203 -13.62 -14.21 -12.50
C ILE A 203 -13.60 -15.53 -13.29
N THR A 204 -14.52 -16.44 -12.94
CA THR A 204 -14.70 -17.72 -13.64
C THR A 204 -15.17 -17.46 -15.08
N ASP A 205 -14.92 -18.38 -16.00
CA ASP A 205 -15.37 -18.20 -17.39
C ASP A 205 -16.91 -18.14 -17.50
N GLU A 206 -17.63 -18.76 -16.57
CA GLU A 206 -19.10 -18.66 -16.44
C GLU A 206 -19.52 -17.27 -15.96
N ASN A 207 -18.99 -16.78 -14.82
CA ASN A 207 -19.31 -15.44 -14.33
C ASN A 207 -18.88 -14.38 -15.34
N ARG A 208 -17.77 -14.57 -16.04
CA ARG A 208 -17.33 -13.69 -17.14
C ARG A 208 -18.37 -13.63 -18.26
N ARG A 209 -18.86 -14.78 -18.72
CA ARG A 209 -19.86 -14.84 -19.80
C ARG A 209 -21.15 -14.16 -19.37
N ALA A 210 -21.62 -14.42 -18.15
CA ALA A 210 -22.80 -13.78 -17.60
C ALA A 210 -22.64 -12.26 -17.49
N LEU A 211 -21.53 -11.78 -16.91
CA LEU A 211 -21.21 -10.36 -16.78
C LEU A 211 -21.06 -9.66 -18.14
N ARG A 212 -20.52 -10.34 -19.16
CA ARG A 212 -20.39 -9.82 -20.53
C ARG A 212 -21.75 -9.72 -21.23
N GLN A 213 -22.50 -10.82 -21.27
CA GLN A 213 -23.83 -10.84 -21.89
C GLN A 213 -24.74 -9.78 -21.26
N TRP A 214 -24.65 -9.62 -19.94
CA TRP A 214 -25.37 -8.59 -19.22
C TRP A 214 -24.89 -7.18 -19.56
N GLY A 215 -23.58 -6.93 -19.61
CA GLY A 215 -23.02 -5.63 -20.00
C GLY A 215 -23.30 -5.23 -21.46
N ASP A 216 -23.25 -6.18 -22.39
CA ASP A 216 -23.58 -5.95 -23.80
C ASP A 216 -25.09 -5.69 -23.98
N SER A 217 -25.95 -6.23 -23.11
CA SER A 217 -27.39 -5.88 -23.07
C SER A 217 -27.68 -4.47 -22.58
N LEU A 218 -26.69 -3.75 -22.03
CA LEU A 218 -26.86 -2.43 -21.41
C LEU A 218 -26.23 -1.28 -22.19
N THR A 219 -25.45 -1.60 -23.22
CA THR A 219 -24.70 -0.58 -23.97
C THR A 219 -25.05 -0.65 -25.45
N ASP A 220 -25.97 0.22 -25.89
CA ASP A 220 -26.23 0.48 -27.32
C ASP A 220 -25.14 1.37 -27.97
N ALA A 221 -24.15 1.81 -27.18
CA ALA A 221 -23.10 2.71 -27.64
C ALA A 221 -22.03 1.96 -28.45
N PRO A 222 -21.66 2.43 -29.66
CA PRO A 222 -20.58 1.82 -30.43
C PRO A 222 -19.25 1.97 -29.69
N LYS A 223 -18.70 0.85 -29.19
CA LYS A 223 -17.35 0.79 -28.62
C LYS A 223 -16.35 1.16 -29.73
N THR A 224 -15.73 2.32 -29.66
CA THR A 224 -14.63 2.70 -30.57
C THR A 224 -13.48 1.71 -30.39
N ALA A 225 -13.15 0.97 -31.46
CA ALA A 225 -12.09 -0.01 -31.46
C ALA A 225 -10.73 0.68 -31.26
N LEU A 226 -9.97 0.26 -30.25
CA LEU A 226 -8.59 0.68 -30.05
C LEU A 226 -7.72 0.21 -31.23
N SER A 227 -6.83 1.06 -31.72
CA SER A 227 -5.74 0.65 -32.60
C SER A 227 -4.58 0.03 -31.79
N ILE A 228 -3.70 -0.71 -32.47
CA ILE A 228 -2.49 -1.28 -31.84
C ILE A 228 -1.59 -0.17 -31.27
N GLU A 229 -1.45 0.93 -31.99
CA GLU A 229 -0.61 2.06 -31.60
C GLU A 229 -1.15 2.72 -30.32
N GLU A 230 -2.45 2.98 -30.24
CA GLU A 230 -3.09 3.51 -29.03
C GLU A 230 -3.02 2.52 -27.87
N ALA A 231 -3.12 1.21 -28.15
CA ALA A 231 -2.97 0.18 -27.14
C ALA A 231 -1.56 0.16 -26.54
N ILE A 232 -0.51 0.30 -27.36
CA ILE A 232 0.87 0.44 -26.91
C ILE A 232 1.03 1.74 -26.12
N GLN A 233 0.66 2.87 -26.71
CA GLN A 233 0.89 4.18 -26.11
C GLN A 233 0.17 4.35 -24.76
N SER A 234 -1.12 3.98 -24.70
CA SER A 234 -1.94 4.16 -23.50
C SER A 234 -1.62 3.16 -22.37
N SER A 235 -0.74 2.19 -22.63
CA SER A 235 -0.27 1.22 -21.64
C SER A 235 1.20 1.40 -21.30
N LEU A 236 1.89 2.43 -21.81
CA LEU A 236 3.29 2.68 -21.41
C LEU A 236 3.38 3.09 -19.94
N PRO A 237 4.48 2.75 -19.24
CA PRO A 237 4.70 3.22 -17.88
C PRO A 237 4.92 4.74 -17.83
N SER A 238 4.36 5.39 -16.82
CA SER A 238 4.61 6.81 -16.55
C SER A 238 5.78 7.03 -15.58
N GLY A 239 6.24 5.97 -14.90
CA GLY A 239 7.38 6.01 -13.99
C GLY A 239 8.05 4.65 -13.80
N LYS A 240 9.25 4.67 -13.18
CA LYS A 240 10.02 3.45 -12.86
C LYS A 240 9.24 2.55 -11.90
N GLY A 241 9.46 1.24 -12.00
CA GLY A 241 8.82 0.23 -11.13
C GLY A 241 7.41 -0.22 -11.57
N GLN A 242 6.80 0.44 -12.56
CA GLN A 242 5.43 0.13 -13.02
C GLN A 242 5.36 -0.94 -14.12
N ARG A 243 6.51 -1.40 -14.65
CA ARG A 243 6.59 -2.34 -15.80
C ARG A 243 5.61 -3.50 -15.69
N HIS A 244 5.63 -4.22 -14.57
CA HIS A 244 4.83 -5.43 -14.40
C HIS A 244 3.31 -5.17 -14.55
N ARG A 245 2.80 -4.10 -13.94
CA ARG A 245 1.39 -3.68 -14.08
C ARG A 245 1.07 -3.30 -15.52
N GLN A 246 1.94 -2.49 -16.11
CA GLN A 246 1.69 -1.94 -17.44
C GLN A 246 1.80 -2.99 -18.55
N VAL A 247 2.51 -4.09 -18.32
CA VAL A 247 2.44 -5.30 -19.19
C VAL A 247 1.05 -5.95 -19.14
N PHE A 248 0.40 -6.01 -17.98
CA PHE A 248 -0.98 -6.50 -17.87
C PHE A 248 -1.97 -5.56 -18.56
N GLU A 249 -1.81 -4.24 -18.40
CA GLU A 249 -2.62 -3.25 -19.10
C GLU A 249 -2.39 -3.26 -20.61
N LEU A 250 -1.17 -3.52 -21.07
CA LEU A 250 -0.88 -3.76 -22.48
C LEU A 250 -1.66 -4.98 -23.00
N ALA A 251 -1.65 -6.09 -22.26
CA ALA A 251 -2.43 -7.28 -22.64
C ALA A 251 -3.94 -6.98 -22.72
N ARG A 252 -4.49 -6.19 -21.79
CA ARG A 252 -5.88 -5.72 -21.84
C ARG A 252 -6.15 -4.81 -23.05
N ALA A 253 -5.25 -3.89 -23.32
CA ALA A 253 -5.38 -2.95 -24.43
C ALA A 253 -5.31 -3.67 -25.78
N LEU A 254 -4.35 -4.59 -25.96
CA LEU A 254 -4.25 -5.40 -27.18
C LEU A 254 -5.46 -6.34 -27.36
N LYS A 255 -6.05 -6.86 -26.27
CA LYS A 255 -7.32 -7.62 -26.36
C LYS A 255 -8.52 -6.77 -26.79
N ALA A 256 -8.44 -5.44 -26.66
CA ALA A 256 -9.50 -4.53 -27.12
C ALA A 256 -9.40 -4.21 -28.62
N VAL A 257 -8.34 -4.66 -29.29
CA VAL A 257 -8.13 -4.46 -30.72
C VAL A 257 -8.78 -5.65 -31.48
N PRO A 258 -9.86 -5.44 -32.26
CA PRO A 258 -10.71 -6.52 -32.76
C PRO A 258 -9.99 -7.61 -33.57
N HIS A 259 -9.03 -7.22 -34.42
CA HIS A 259 -8.35 -8.13 -35.34
C HIS A 259 -7.19 -8.93 -34.71
N ILE A 260 -6.80 -8.62 -33.47
CA ILE A 260 -5.75 -9.35 -32.74
C ILE A 260 -6.20 -9.87 -31.37
N ALA A 261 -7.47 -9.69 -31.00
CA ALA A 261 -8.00 -10.08 -29.70
C ALA A 261 -7.80 -11.57 -29.37
N ASP A 262 -7.84 -12.41 -30.41
CA ASP A 262 -7.67 -13.87 -30.36
C ASP A 262 -6.31 -14.35 -30.88
N ALA A 263 -5.37 -13.43 -31.13
CA ALA A 263 -4.03 -13.79 -31.57
C ALA A 263 -3.27 -14.59 -30.50
N THR A 264 -2.32 -15.42 -30.94
CA THR A 264 -1.41 -16.11 -30.01
C THR A 264 -0.44 -15.12 -29.39
N ALA A 265 0.00 -15.36 -28.15
CA ALA A 265 1.01 -14.50 -27.52
C ALA A 265 2.30 -14.40 -28.35
N LYS A 266 2.65 -15.46 -29.08
CA LYS A 266 3.79 -15.47 -30.03
C LYS A 266 3.59 -14.48 -31.18
N ALA A 267 2.39 -14.40 -31.74
CA ALA A 267 2.08 -13.44 -32.81
C ALA A 267 2.13 -11.98 -32.34
N LEU A 268 1.93 -11.75 -31.03
CA LEU A 268 1.95 -10.42 -30.42
C LEU A 268 3.34 -9.96 -29.97
N GLU A 269 4.35 -10.84 -29.99
CA GLU A 269 5.71 -10.52 -29.57
C GLU A 269 6.26 -9.22 -30.20
N PRO A 270 6.07 -8.93 -31.50
CA PRO A 270 6.54 -7.68 -32.09
C PRO A 270 5.98 -6.43 -31.40
N HIS A 271 4.70 -6.45 -30.99
CA HIS A 271 4.06 -5.33 -30.29
C HIS A 271 4.56 -5.18 -28.86
N VAL A 272 4.80 -6.29 -28.16
CA VAL A 272 5.36 -6.28 -26.80
C VAL A 272 6.81 -5.79 -26.82
N ARG A 273 7.58 -6.18 -27.83
CA ARG A 273 8.96 -5.72 -28.05
C ARG A 273 9.01 -4.23 -28.31
N GLU A 274 8.10 -3.73 -29.14
CA GLU A 274 7.96 -2.30 -29.41
C GLU A 274 7.60 -1.51 -28.15
N TRP A 275 6.65 -2.01 -27.36
CA TRP A 275 6.29 -1.42 -26.07
C TRP A 275 7.48 -1.36 -25.10
N HIS A 276 8.25 -2.45 -24.98
CA HIS A 276 9.43 -2.51 -24.12
C HIS A 276 10.51 -1.53 -24.59
N ARG A 277 10.79 -1.48 -25.90
CA ARG A 277 11.73 -0.54 -26.51
C ARG A 277 11.37 0.91 -26.16
N ARG A 278 10.11 1.32 -26.34
CA ARG A 278 9.66 2.67 -25.98
C ARG A 278 9.80 2.96 -24.49
N GLY A 279 9.48 1.99 -23.62
CA GLY A 279 9.69 2.13 -22.18
C GLY A 279 11.16 2.27 -21.79
N ARG A 280 12.09 1.63 -22.51
CA ARG A 280 13.55 1.82 -22.36
C ARG A 280 13.98 3.23 -22.78
N GLU A 281 13.49 3.71 -23.92
CA GLU A 281 13.81 5.04 -24.46
C GLU A 281 13.32 6.16 -23.56
N LEU A 282 12.15 5.99 -22.96
CA LEU A 282 11.60 6.89 -21.95
C LEU A 282 12.26 6.74 -20.57
N GLN A 283 13.24 5.84 -20.41
CA GLN A 283 13.93 5.54 -19.16
C GLN A 283 12.99 5.14 -17.99
N VAL A 284 11.80 4.63 -18.30
CA VAL A 284 10.83 4.12 -17.31
C VAL A 284 10.98 2.60 -17.10
N ILE A 285 11.68 1.92 -18.01
CA ILE A 285 12.14 0.52 -17.88
C ILE A 285 13.67 0.54 -18.02
N ASP A 286 14.40 0.25 -16.95
CA ASP A 286 15.86 0.50 -16.91
C ASP A 286 16.68 -0.75 -16.57
N THR A 287 16.15 -1.63 -15.71
CA THR A 287 16.88 -2.80 -15.20
C THR A 287 16.51 -4.12 -15.87
N GLU A 288 15.38 -4.16 -16.58
CA GLU A 288 14.79 -5.44 -16.99
C GLU A 288 15.08 -5.78 -18.46
N PRO A 289 15.58 -6.99 -18.75
CA PRO A 289 15.68 -7.49 -20.12
C PRO A 289 14.28 -7.71 -20.72
N PHE A 290 14.21 -7.78 -22.04
CA PHE A 290 12.95 -8.00 -22.75
C PHE A 290 12.26 -9.30 -22.32
N ASP A 291 13.04 -10.35 -22.02
CA ASP A 291 12.52 -11.68 -21.66
C ASP A 291 11.59 -11.62 -20.44
N GLU A 292 11.92 -10.82 -19.41
CA GLU A 292 11.06 -10.62 -18.23
C GLU A 292 9.72 -9.95 -18.59
N THR A 293 9.76 -9.02 -19.56
CA THR A 293 8.55 -8.39 -20.10
C THR A 293 7.70 -9.40 -20.86
N MET A 294 8.33 -10.23 -21.69
CA MET A 294 7.65 -11.24 -22.49
C MET A 294 7.05 -12.36 -21.61
N ILE A 295 7.77 -12.81 -20.58
CA ILE A 295 7.28 -13.80 -19.60
C ILE A 295 6.01 -13.30 -18.92
N ASP A 296 6.01 -12.06 -18.44
CA ASP A 296 4.85 -11.47 -17.79
C ASP A 296 3.69 -11.26 -18.78
N PHE A 297 3.99 -10.87 -20.02
CA PHE A 297 2.97 -10.70 -21.05
C PHE A 297 2.27 -12.02 -21.39
N VAL A 298 3.03 -13.10 -21.59
CA VAL A 298 2.46 -14.44 -21.88
C VAL A 298 1.55 -14.89 -20.75
N LYS A 299 1.96 -14.70 -19.48
CA LYS A 299 1.13 -15.00 -18.31
C LYS A 299 -0.12 -14.13 -18.27
N ALA A 300 -0.01 -12.84 -18.57
CA ALA A 300 -1.11 -11.90 -18.59
C ALA A 300 -2.11 -12.23 -19.72
N TRP A 301 -1.64 -12.48 -20.94
CA TRP A 301 -2.48 -12.70 -22.13
C TRP A 301 -3.49 -13.84 -21.95
N GLY A 302 -3.06 -14.97 -21.36
CA GLY A 302 -3.96 -16.08 -21.05
C GLY A 302 -4.90 -15.82 -19.87
N ARG A 303 -4.58 -14.85 -19.02
CA ARG A 303 -5.34 -14.52 -17.81
C ARG A 303 -6.32 -13.36 -17.98
N VAL A 304 -6.08 -12.45 -18.93
CA VAL A 304 -6.97 -11.31 -19.16
C VAL A 304 -8.34 -11.80 -19.63
N LYS A 305 -9.36 -11.57 -18.79
CA LYS A 305 -10.76 -11.87 -19.06
C LYS A 305 -11.53 -10.68 -19.67
N PHE A 306 -11.07 -9.45 -19.45
CA PHE A 306 -11.72 -8.23 -19.92
C PHE A 306 -10.72 -7.29 -20.62
N PRO A 307 -10.93 -7.00 -21.92
CA PRO A 307 -10.26 -5.93 -22.65
C PRO A 307 -10.37 -4.58 -21.94
N LYS A 308 -9.46 -3.68 -22.28
CA LYS A 308 -9.53 -2.28 -21.86
C LYS A 308 -10.80 -1.64 -22.42
N GLY A 309 -11.53 -0.87 -21.59
CA GLY A 309 -12.82 -0.28 -21.96
C GLY A 309 -14.03 -1.18 -21.71
N GLU A 310 -13.83 -2.49 -21.53
CA GLU A 310 -14.87 -3.37 -20.99
C GLU A 310 -14.68 -3.48 -19.47
N GLU A 311 -15.38 -2.61 -18.72
CA GLU A 311 -15.36 -2.60 -17.26
C GLU A 311 -16.75 -2.94 -16.69
N PRO A 312 -17.16 -4.24 -16.72
CA PRO A 312 -18.50 -4.65 -16.30
C PRO A 312 -18.86 -4.16 -14.90
N MET A 313 -17.87 -4.08 -13.99
CA MET A 313 -18.08 -3.62 -12.62
C MET A 313 -18.50 -2.15 -12.52
N ASN A 314 -18.02 -1.28 -13.41
CA ASN A 314 -18.44 0.12 -13.41
C ASN A 314 -19.86 0.25 -13.99
N ALA A 315 -20.19 -0.50 -15.04
CA ALA A 315 -21.56 -0.54 -15.57
C ALA A 315 -22.58 -1.09 -14.55
N ILE A 316 -22.19 -2.12 -13.78
CA ILE A 316 -22.99 -2.67 -12.68
C ILE A 316 -23.17 -1.63 -11.57
N LEU A 317 -22.11 -0.89 -11.23
CA LEU A 317 -22.19 0.21 -10.28
C LEU A 317 -23.15 1.30 -10.77
N GLU A 318 -23.00 1.77 -12.00
CA GLU A 318 -23.87 2.82 -12.58
C GLU A 318 -25.34 2.45 -12.46
N ARG A 319 -25.71 1.20 -12.75
CA ARG A 319 -27.08 0.71 -12.56
C ARG A 319 -27.48 0.60 -11.09
N ALA A 320 -26.60 0.10 -10.23
CA ALA A 320 -26.84 0.04 -8.79
C ALA A 320 -27.07 1.42 -8.17
N LEU A 321 -26.47 2.46 -8.75
CA LEU A 321 -26.63 3.86 -8.35
C LEU A 321 -27.81 4.55 -9.02
N ALA A 322 -28.21 4.13 -10.22
CA ALA A 322 -29.34 4.70 -10.98
C ALA A 322 -30.70 4.10 -10.60
N GLY A 323 -30.73 2.87 -10.04
CA GLY A 323 -31.96 2.22 -9.60
C GLY A 323 -32.38 2.58 -8.17
N ASP A 324 -33.61 2.23 -7.82
CA ASP A 324 -34.08 2.36 -6.44
C ASP A 324 -33.27 1.46 -5.49
N LEU A 325 -32.95 2.04 -4.32
CA LEU A 325 -32.26 1.32 -3.26
C LEU A 325 -33.11 0.11 -2.81
N PRO A 326 -32.51 -1.09 -2.67
CA PRO A 326 -33.21 -2.27 -2.14
C PRO A 326 -33.88 -1.98 -0.79
N GLU A 327 -34.97 -2.68 -0.45
CA GLU A 327 -35.62 -2.52 0.86
C GLU A 327 -34.63 -2.82 1.99
N ALA A 328 -33.79 -3.85 1.79
CA ALA A 328 -32.69 -4.20 2.69
C ALA A 328 -31.72 -3.03 2.96
N ALA A 329 -31.58 -2.06 2.05
CA ALA A 329 -30.71 -0.91 2.24
C ALA A 329 -31.27 0.12 3.24
N GLN A 330 -32.60 0.16 3.44
CA GLN A 330 -33.25 1.15 4.32
C GLN A 330 -32.81 1.03 5.78
N LYS A 331 -32.32 -0.14 6.20
CA LYS A 331 -31.84 -0.44 7.55
C LYS A 331 -30.49 0.20 7.89
N PHE A 332 -29.80 0.78 6.92
CA PHE A 332 -28.47 1.38 7.13
C PHE A 332 -28.54 2.90 7.02
N ASP A 333 -27.76 3.63 7.82
CA ASP A 333 -27.74 5.11 7.77
C ASP A 333 -26.75 5.65 6.73
N SER A 334 -25.63 4.96 6.55
CA SER A 334 -24.56 5.41 5.65
C SER A 334 -24.95 5.24 4.19
N GLU A 335 -24.91 6.33 3.43
CA GLU A 335 -25.16 6.32 1.98
C GLU A 335 -24.27 5.32 1.24
N GLY A 336 -22.97 5.27 1.58
CA GLY A 336 -22.05 4.30 0.98
C GLY A 336 -22.40 2.85 1.31
N CYS A 337 -22.89 2.58 2.53
CA CYS A 337 -23.37 1.25 2.92
C CYS A 337 -24.64 0.87 2.14
N ARG A 338 -25.59 1.81 1.97
CA ARG A 338 -26.79 1.61 1.13
C ARG A 338 -26.42 1.29 -0.32
N LYS A 339 -25.47 2.03 -0.88
CA LYS A 339 -24.94 1.80 -2.23
C LYS A 339 -24.24 0.43 -2.35
N LEU A 340 -23.52 -0.01 -1.31
CA LEU A 340 -22.93 -1.36 -1.28
C LEU A 340 -24.01 -2.45 -1.33
N VAL A 341 -25.12 -2.28 -0.61
CA VAL A 341 -26.25 -3.23 -0.66
C VAL A 341 -26.83 -3.32 -2.07
N ALA A 342 -27.04 -2.18 -2.73
CA ALA A 342 -27.52 -2.14 -4.11
C ALA A 342 -26.52 -2.81 -5.08
N LEU A 343 -25.23 -2.50 -4.95
CA LEU A 343 -24.17 -3.08 -5.76
C LEU A 343 -24.12 -4.61 -5.62
N CYS A 344 -24.22 -5.12 -4.40
CA CYS A 344 -24.23 -6.56 -4.16
C CYS A 344 -25.47 -7.26 -4.73
N ARG A 345 -26.64 -6.62 -4.71
CA ARG A 345 -27.86 -7.15 -5.35
C ARG A 345 -27.66 -7.26 -6.85
N GLU A 346 -27.19 -6.20 -7.50
CA GLU A 346 -26.98 -6.20 -8.95
C GLU A 346 -25.90 -7.20 -9.37
N LEU A 347 -24.85 -7.39 -8.56
CA LEU A 347 -23.87 -8.45 -8.79
C LEU A 347 -24.49 -9.84 -8.71
N GLN A 348 -25.37 -10.10 -7.74
CA GLN A 348 -26.08 -11.37 -7.64
C GLN A 348 -26.98 -11.61 -8.85
N ARG A 349 -27.74 -10.60 -9.28
CA ARG A 349 -28.58 -10.68 -10.49
C ARG A 349 -27.78 -11.00 -11.73
N ALA A 350 -26.61 -10.38 -11.87
CA ALA A 350 -25.71 -10.63 -12.99
C ALA A 350 -25.09 -12.03 -12.98
N THR A 351 -24.95 -12.67 -11.80
CA THR A 351 -24.40 -14.04 -11.68
C THR A 351 -25.47 -15.12 -11.51
N GLY A 352 -26.77 -14.77 -11.46
CA GLY A 352 -27.86 -15.73 -11.27
C GLY A 352 -27.78 -16.43 -9.91
N ASP A 353 -27.82 -17.76 -9.89
CA ASP A 353 -27.75 -18.56 -8.65
C ASP A 353 -26.30 -18.72 -8.12
N GLU A 354 -25.30 -18.43 -8.95
CA GLU A 354 -23.90 -18.59 -8.60
C GLU A 354 -23.43 -17.52 -7.59
N PRO A 355 -22.51 -17.84 -6.66
CA PRO A 355 -21.90 -16.85 -5.80
C PRO A 355 -21.14 -15.80 -6.61
N PHE A 356 -21.38 -14.53 -6.32
CA PHE A 356 -20.59 -13.44 -6.89
C PHE A 356 -19.34 -13.19 -6.06
N PHE A 357 -18.42 -12.44 -6.64
CA PHE A 357 -17.19 -12.03 -6.00
C PHE A 357 -17.10 -10.50 -5.99
N LEU A 358 -16.80 -9.90 -4.84
CA LEU A 358 -16.50 -8.47 -4.73
C LEU A 358 -15.41 -8.27 -3.67
N SER A 359 -14.27 -7.72 -4.09
CA SER A 359 -13.20 -7.40 -3.16
C SER A 359 -13.53 -6.14 -2.37
N VAL A 360 -13.08 -6.12 -1.12
CA VAL A 360 -13.15 -4.95 -0.23
C VAL A 360 -12.53 -3.71 -0.89
N ARG A 361 -11.47 -3.87 -1.68
CA ARG A 361 -10.79 -2.75 -2.33
C ARG A 361 -11.54 -2.29 -3.58
N THR A 362 -12.12 -3.19 -4.36
CA THR A 362 -13.01 -2.83 -5.48
C THR A 362 -14.21 -2.06 -4.97
N ALA A 363 -14.85 -2.57 -3.91
CA ALA A 363 -15.97 -1.89 -3.27
C ALA A 363 -15.58 -0.50 -2.76
N GLY A 364 -14.37 -0.38 -2.17
CA GLY A 364 -13.80 0.91 -1.79
C GLY A 364 -13.67 1.87 -2.98
N ARG A 365 -13.06 1.42 -4.08
CA ARG A 365 -12.89 2.22 -5.31
C ARG A 365 -14.23 2.65 -5.90
N LEU A 366 -15.14 1.70 -6.11
CA LEU A 366 -16.44 1.92 -6.75
C LEU A 366 -17.34 2.84 -5.93
N LEU A 367 -17.28 2.75 -4.60
CA LEU A 367 -18.12 3.54 -3.70
C LEU A 367 -17.40 4.78 -3.13
N GLU A 368 -16.25 5.12 -3.71
CA GLU A 368 -15.42 6.28 -3.31
C GLU A 368 -15.14 6.31 -1.80
N THR A 369 -14.88 5.14 -1.22
CA THR A 369 -14.63 4.97 0.22
C THR A 369 -13.32 4.25 0.50
N THR A 370 -12.91 4.25 1.76
CA THR A 370 -11.72 3.50 2.17
C THR A 370 -12.01 1.99 2.19
N PRO A 371 -11.02 1.13 1.86
CA PRO A 371 -11.15 -0.32 2.03
C PRO A 371 -11.50 -0.72 3.47
N ALA A 372 -11.11 0.08 4.47
CA ALA A 372 -11.48 -0.19 5.86
C ALA A 372 -12.99 0.00 6.08
N SER A 373 -13.56 1.09 5.57
CA SER A 373 -15.01 1.35 5.60
C SER A 373 -15.77 0.25 4.85
N ALA A 374 -15.35 -0.07 3.62
CA ALA A 374 -15.95 -1.15 2.84
C ALA A 374 -15.90 -2.50 3.59
N SER A 375 -14.76 -2.84 4.21
CA SER A 375 -14.62 -4.06 5.02
C SER A 375 -15.62 -4.11 6.17
N ARG A 376 -15.78 -2.99 6.89
CA ARG A 376 -16.74 -2.89 7.99
C ARG A 376 -18.18 -3.01 7.48
N TRP A 377 -18.48 -2.42 6.33
CA TRP A 377 -19.78 -2.58 5.69
C TRP A 377 -20.04 -4.04 5.32
N PHE A 378 -19.09 -4.75 4.70
CA PHE A 378 -19.25 -6.20 4.46
C PHE A 378 -19.58 -7.00 5.72
N SER A 379 -18.87 -6.73 6.83
CA SER A 379 -19.17 -7.37 8.12
C SER A 379 -20.58 -7.03 8.62
N LEU A 380 -21.00 -5.77 8.44
CA LEU A 380 -22.34 -5.32 8.83
C LEU A 380 -23.44 -5.95 7.98
N LEU A 381 -23.23 -6.06 6.66
CA LEU A 381 -24.15 -6.70 5.71
C LEU A 381 -24.31 -8.20 6.03
N GLN A 382 -23.24 -8.88 6.46
CA GLN A 382 -23.32 -10.27 6.92
C GLN A 382 -24.08 -10.38 8.24
N PHE A 383 -23.80 -9.48 9.20
CA PHE A 383 -24.48 -9.46 10.50
C PHE A 383 -26.00 -9.26 10.35
N HIS A 384 -26.43 -8.44 9.41
CA HIS A 384 -27.85 -8.19 9.10
C HIS A 384 -28.44 -9.15 8.05
N GLU A 385 -27.74 -10.25 7.74
CA GLU A 385 -28.20 -11.28 6.80
C GLU A 385 -28.61 -10.72 5.42
N VAL A 386 -27.90 -9.68 4.96
CA VAL A 386 -28.00 -9.19 3.58
C VAL A 386 -27.09 -10.02 2.67
N LEU A 387 -25.93 -10.40 3.18
CA LEU A 387 -24.94 -11.21 2.49
C LEU A 387 -24.59 -12.47 3.28
N LYS A 388 -24.35 -13.57 2.57
CA LYS A 388 -23.76 -14.79 3.11
C LYS A 388 -22.41 -15.05 2.45
N GLU A 389 -21.38 -15.23 3.26
CA GLU A 389 -20.08 -15.73 2.79
C GLU A 389 -20.21 -17.22 2.41
N ILE A 390 -19.90 -17.55 1.16
CA ILE A 390 -19.97 -18.92 0.62
C ILE A 390 -18.59 -19.57 0.60
N GLU A 391 -17.58 -18.82 0.14
CA GLU A 391 -16.19 -19.28 0.13
C GLU A 391 -15.28 -18.14 0.61
N LYS A 392 -14.51 -18.41 1.65
CA LYS A 392 -13.58 -17.43 2.21
C LYS A 392 -12.37 -17.26 1.31
N GLY A 393 -12.07 -16.01 0.95
CA GLY A 393 -10.84 -15.68 0.25
C GLY A 393 -9.59 -15.97 1.10
N SER A 394 -8.46 -16.24 0.45
CA SER A 394 -7.18 -16.47 1.10
C SER A 394 -6.06 -15.73 0.37
N GLN A 395 -5.24 -15.03 1.15
CA GLN A 395 -4.02 -14.39 0.65
C GLN A 395 -2.99 -15.42 0.15
N THR A 396 -3.01 -16.62 0.72
CA THR A 396 -2.12 -17.73 0.34
C THR A 396 -2.49 -18.29 -1.02
N THR A 397 -3.80 -18.45 -1.28
CA THR A 397 -4.29 -18.96 -2.57
C THR A 397 -4.52 -17.87 -3.60
N LYS A 398 -4.37 -16.58 -3.20
CA LYS A 398 -4.75 -15.41 -4.01
C LYS A 398 -6.16 -15.59 -4.57
N ARG A 399 -7.09 -15.95 -3.68
CA ARG A 399 -8.52 -16.02 -3.94
C ARG A 399 -9.22 -15.03 -3.04
N ALA A 400 -10.27 -14.43 -3.52
CA ALA A 400 -11.02 -13.43 -2.81
C ALA A 400 -12.44 -13.93 -2.52
N THR A 401 -13.07 -13.35 -1.51
CA THR A 401 -14.24 -13.95 -0.84
C THR A 401 -15.47 -13.94 -1.73
N ARG A 402 -16.11 -15.10 -1.89
CA ARG A 402 -17.37 -15.26 -2.63
C ARG A 402 -18.57 -15.08 -1.70
N PHE A 403 -19.54 -14.31 -2.17
CA PHE A 403 -20.74 -13.97 -1.44
C PHE A 403 -22.00 -14.40 -2.20
N ARG A 404 -23.07 -14.61 -1.45
CA ARG A 404 -24.43 -14.69 -1.97
C ARG A 404 -25.27 -13.58 -1.34
N TYR A 405 -26.03 -12.86 -2.17
CA TYR A 405 -27.04 -11.93 -1.67
C TYR A 405 -28.26 -12.73 -1.21
N ILE A 406 -28.68 -12.53 0.04
CA ILE A 406 -29.71 -13.36 0.69
C ILE A 406 -30.87 -12.54 1.28
N ALA A 407 -30.83 -11.21 1.20
CA ALA A 407 -32.04 -10.43 1.44
C ALA A 407 -33.04 -10.68 0.30
N GLY A 408 -34.32 -10.83 0.64
CA GLY A 408 -35.40 -11.39 -0.22
C GLY A 408 -35.76 -10.63 -1.52
N ASP A 409 -34.89 -9.72 -1.98
CA ASP A 409 -35.08 -8.87 -3.16
C ASP A 409 -34.08 -9.20 -4.30
N ALA A 410 -33.33 -10.30 -4.16
CA ALA A 410 -32.21 -10.70 -5.04
C ALA A 410 -32.63 -10.77 -6.52
#